data_AF-A0A7K7KZJ2-F1
#
_entry.id   AF-A0A7K7KZJ2-F1
#
_cell.length_a   1.000
_cell.length_b   1.000
_cell.length_c   1.000
_cell.angle_alpha   90.00
_cell.angle_beta   90.00
_cell.angle_gamma   90.00
#
_symmetry.space_group_name_H-M   'P 1'
#
loop_
_entity.id
_entity.type
_entity.pdbx_description
1 polymer ?
#
loop_
_entity_poly.entity_id
_entity_poly.type
_entity_poly.pdbx_seq_one_letter_code
_entity_poly.pdbx_strand_id
1 'polypeptide(L)'
;GDLDLEPSERCAHSSLLLTDPDSGATYGPYCRDSGPAASPLVTNWSSVTVLFSSTSHRSGRGLLLSYASSQHPGGGGMIPRGPDPPPRCSVYCPAGCKDIEGDIWGNARQGYRDTSVLCKAAVHAGVIADETGGQVSLSQEKGITLYESAFANGLHSKSGAAATRRGVPSGGQAPSCPPPLAACGDALEVAAFNASSWWQEVDALGQERGWAAERAALGTPGPSWAAKPGAEAAWLELDLGTRRNVTGIVTKGSEMYDCYVTSYGVSSSRDGRNWRPYRGSGGQEDKVFEGNVDSHGEVSNAFIPPIVTRYLR
;
A
#
# COMPACT_ATOMS: atom_id res chain seq x y z
N GLY A 1 8.71 -0.06 22.59
CA GLY A 1 9.04 -1.43 22.17
C GLY A 1 8.89 -2.37 23.34
N ASP A 2 8.82 -3.67 23.07
CA ASP A 2 8.92 -4.73 24.09
C ASP A 2 10.35 -5.29 24.07
N LEU A 3 10.93 -5.55 25.25
CA LEU A 3 12.30 -6.06 25.40
C LEU A 3 12.30 -7.17 26.44
N ASP A 4 12.45 -8.41 25.99
CA ASP A 4 12.47 -9.60 26.83
C ASP A 4 13.71 -10.46 26.51
N LEU A 5 14.81 -10.11 27.18
CA LEU A 5 16.11 -10.78 27.07
C LEU A 5 16.33 -11.76 28.23
N GLU A 6 17.29 -12.68 28.09
CA GLU A 6 17.69 -13.55 29.21
C GLU A 6 18.19 -12.70 30.39
N PRO A 7 17.88 -13.07 31.65
CA PRO A 7 18.42 -12.41 32.82
C PRO A 7 19.95 -12.47 32.78
N SER A 8 20.58 -11.33 32.99
CA SER A 8 22.03 -11.24 32.95
C SER A 8 22.48 -10.28 34.04
N GLU A 9 23.30 -10.79 34.97
CA GLU A 9 23.95 -9.93 35.94
C GLU A 9 24.74 -8.83 35.20
N ARG A 10 24.38 -7.58 35.46
CA ARG A 10 24.97 -6.38 34.83
C ARG A 10 24.95 -6.37 33.30
N CYS A 11 23.98 -7.03 32.66
CA CYS A 11 23.84 -7.09 31.21
C CYS A 11 25.07 -7.69 30.46
N ALA A 12 25.88 -8.52 31.12
CA ALA A 12 27.10 -9.11 30.56
C ALA A 12 26.88 -10.15 29.43
N HIS A 13 25.77 -10.90 29.47
CA HIS A 13 25.51 -12.05 28.58
C HIS A 13 24.42 -11.79 27.54
N SER A 14 23.53 -10.83 27.82
CA SER A 14 22.43 -10.45 26.93
C SER A 14 22.16 -8.96 27.10
N SER A 15 22.49 -8.18 26.07
CA SER A 15 22.31 -6.74 26.10
C SER A 15 21.99 -6.15 24.73
N LEU A 16 21.23 -5.06 24.78
CA LEU A 16 20.97 -4.18 23.66
C LEU A 16 21.71 -2.86 23.87
N LEU A 17 22.49 -2.45 22.88
CA LEU A 17 23.19 -1.17 22.86
C LEU A 17 22.79 -0.40 21.60
N LEU A 18 22.49 0.88 21.76
CA LEU A 18 22.18 1.79 20.66
C LEU A 18 23.34 2.76 20.52
N THR A 19 23.98 2.81 19.36
CA THR A 19 25.17 3.64 19.13
C THR A 19 24.99 4.58 17.96
N ASP A 20 25.49 5.80 18.09
CA ASP A 20 25.59 6.72 16.96
C ASP A 20 26.85 6.37 16.15
N PRO A 21 26.73 6.04 14.86
CA PRO A 21 27.90 5.84 14.03
C PRO A 21 28.72 7.13 13.83
N ASP A 22 28.10 8.31 13.93
CA ASP A 22 28.76 9.58 13.64
C ASP A 22 29.45 10.20 14.88
N SER A 23 28.78 10.23 16.03
CA SER A 23 29.33 10.79 17.28
C SER A 23 29.93 9.76 18.23
N GLY A 24 29.73 8.45 17.98
CA GLY A 24 30.16 7.38 18.88
C GLY A 24 29.43 7.36 20.23
N ALA A 25 28.39 8.17 20.40
CA ALA A 25 27.59 8.21 21.61
C ALA A 25 26.77 6.91 21.75
N THR A 26 26.61 6.41 22.98
CA THR A 26 25.97 5.11 23.23
C THR A 26 24.85 5.23 24.27
N TYR A 27 23.73 4.56 24.02
CA TYR A 27 22.59 4.41 24.93
C TYR A 27 22.39 2.92 25.26
N GLY A 28 22.31 2.61 26.55
CA GLY A 28 22.28 1.24 27.08
C GLY A 28 23.46 0.99 28.03
N PRO A 29 23.78 -0.28 28.35
CA PRO A 29 23.15 -1.50 27.87
C PRO A 29 21.76 -1.73 28.50
N TYR A 30 20.78 -2.11 27.69
CA TYR A 30 19.46 -2.53 28.17
C TYR A 30 19.42 -4.05 28.32
N CYS A 31 18.98 -4.53 29.48
CA CYS A 31 18.74 -5.94 29.76
C CYS A 31 17.52 -6.12 30.67
N ARG A 32 17.10 -7.36 30.92
CA ARG A 32 15.87 -7.66 31.68
C ARG A 32 15.84 -7.04 33.08
N ASP A 33 17.00 -6.94 33.74
CA ASP A 33 17.13 -6.43 35.11
C ASP A 33 17.39 -4.91 35.16
N SER A 34 17.60 -4.25 34.01
CA SER A 34 17.52 -2.79 33.95
C SER A 34 16.04 -2.41 34.00
N GLY A 35 15.60 -1.78 35.10
CA GLY A 35 14.20 -1.47 35.41
C GLY A 35 13.39 -0.79 34.30
N PRO A 36 12.08 -0.58 34.51
CA PRO A 36 11.07 -0.49 33.45
C PRO A 36 11.48 0.42 32.29
N ALA A 37 11.78 -0.21 31.14
CA ALA A 37 11.98 0.46 29.88
C ALA A 37 10.62 0.98 29.37
N ALA A 38 10.29 2.24 29.62
CA ALA A 38 9.14 2.87 28.99
C ALA A 38 9.24 4.40 28.86
N SER A 39 10.46 4.97 28.78
CA SER A 39 10.61 6.32 28.19
C SER A 39 11.03 6.16 26.73
N PRO A 40 10.31 6.78 25.77
CA PRO A 40 10.75 6.78 24.38
C PRO A 40 12.12 7.46 24.30
N LEU A 41 13.11 6.73 23.77
CA LEU A 41 14.43 7.29 23.53
C LEU A 41 14.32 8.30 22.38
N VAL A 42 14.60 9.57 22.67
CA VAL A 42 14.63 10.64 21.67
C VAL A 42 16.10 10.97 21.41
N THR A 43 16.56 10.70 20.19
CA THR A 43 17.91 11.07 19.74
C THR A 43 17.82 12.13 18.63
N ASN A 44 18.88 12.91 18.48
CA ASN A 44 19.04 13.88 17.40
C ASN A 44 19.93 13.33 16.26
N TRP A 45 20.13 12.02 16.20
CA TRP A 45 21.04 11.36 15.26
C TRP A 45 20.34 11.09 13.93
N SER A 46 21.07 11.19 12.83
CA SER A 46 20.62 10.82 11.48
C SER A 46 20.50 9.32 11.29
N SER A 47 21.27 8.54 12.05
CA SER A 47 21.28 7.09 12.02
C SER A 47 21.56 6.53 13.41
N VAL A 48 21.02 5.35 13.70
CA VAL A 48 21.26 4.65 14.97
C VAL A 48 21.65 3.23 14.61
N THR A 49 22.80 2.77 15.12
CA THR A 49 23.20 1.38 15.03
C THR A 49 22.70 0.64 16.26
N VAL A 50 21.94 -0.43 16.03
CA VAL A 50 21.42 -1.30 17.09
C VAL A 50 22.34 -2.52 17.20
N LEU A 51 23.10 -2.61 18.29
CA LEU A 51 23.95 -3.75 18.58
C LEU A 51 23.26 -4.66 19.58
N PHE A 52 22.99 -5.88 19.16
CA PHE A 52 22.46 -6.95 20.00
C PHE A 52 23.55 -7.98 20.27
N SER A 53 23.88 -8.18 21.55
CA SER A 53 24.87 -9.17 21.98
C SER A 53 24.20 -10.26 22.81
N SER A 54 24.36 -11.52 22.39
CA SER A 54 23.83 -12.69 23.08
C SER A 54 24.83 -13.85 23.02
N THR A 55 25.04 -14.54 24.14
CA THR A 55 25.96 -15.70 24.21
C THR A 55 25.26 -17.04 23.95
N SER A 56 24.19 -17.36 24.67
CA SER A 56 23.50 -18.66 24.58
C SER A 56 22.10 -18.58 25.19
N HIS A 57 21.07 -18.82 24.37
CA HIS A 57 19.66 -18.72 24.78
C HIS A 57 19.08 -20.09 25.17
N ARG A 58 18.35 -20.15 26.29
CA ARG A 58 17.41 -21.26 26.58
C ARG A 58 15.96 -20.81 26.47
N SER A 59 15.66 -19.52 26.66
CA SER A 59 14.34 -18.88 26.53
C SER A 59 14.46 -17.36 26.26
N GLY A 60 13.35 -16.69 25.92
CA GLY A 60 13.25 -15.24 25.67
C GLY A 60 12.43 -14.89 24.43
N ARG A 61 11.54 -13.89 24.50
CA ARG A 61 10.70 -13.46 23.36
C ARG A 61 11.43 -12.54 22.37
N GLY A 62 12.64 -12.08 22.71
CA GLY A 62 13.44 -11.21 21.86
C GLY A 62 13.13 -9.73 22.08
N LEU A 63 13.26 -8.92 21.03
CA LEU A 63 13.08 -7.47 21.09
C LEU A 63 12.23 -6.96 19.93
N LEU A 64 11.34 -6.01 20.22
CA LEU A 64 10.60 -5.25 19.23
C LEU A 64 10.90 -3.76 19.41
N LEU A 65 11.59 -3.17 18.44
CA LEU A 65 11.87 -1.74 18.41
C LEU A 65 10.88 -1.04 17.48
N SER A 66 10.30 0.05 17.96
CA SER A 66 9.48 0.95 17.15
C SER A 66 10.19 2.30 17.13
N TYR A 67 10.46 2.83 15.94
CA TYR A 67 11.14 4.10 15.77
C TYR A 67 10.27 5.07 14.97
N ALA A 68 10.45 6.37 15.22
CA ALA A 68 9.84 7.45 14.45
C ALA A 68 10.85 8.61 14.37
N SER A 69 11.04 9.19 13.19
CA SER A 69 11.90 10.36 13.01
C SER A 69 11.06 11.64 13.15
N SER A 70 11.58 12.62 13.90
CA SER A 70 10.89 13.89 14.17
C SER A 70 11.25 15.00 13.17
N GLN A 71 11.81 14.69 12.00
CA GLN A 71 12.30 15.71 11.05
C GLN A 71 11.21 16.54 10.35
N HIS A 72 9.97 16.53 10.83
CA HIS A 72 8.97 17.52 10.43
C HIS A 72 8.45 18.30 11.65
N PRO A 73 8.89 19.57 11.83
CA PRO A 73 8.35 20.49 12.81
C PRO A 73 6.97 21.01 12.35
N GLY A 74 6.02 20.08 12.24
CA GLY A 74 4.63 20.32 11.85
C GLY A 74 3.67 19.73 12.89
N GLY A 75 3.78 20.20 14.13
CA GLY A 75 2.65 20.31 15.07
C GLY A 75 2.14 19.06 15.79
N GLY A 76 2.59 18.90 17.04
CA GLY A 76 1.69 18.78 18.19
C GLY A 76 0.95 17.47 18.41
N GLY A 77 1.40 16.71 19.42
CA GLY A 77 0.56 15.77 20.14
C GLY A 77 -0.72 16.44 20.67
N MET A 78 -1.77 15.63 20.78
CA MET A 78 -3.16 16.00 21.07
C MET A 78 -3.32 16.94 22.29
N ILE A 79 -4.02 18.06 22.08
CA ILE A 79 -4.77 18.74 23.14
C ILE A 79 -6.21 18.92 22.62
N PRO A 80 -7.21 18.20 23.17
CA PRO A 80 -8.60 18.45 22.81
C PRO A 80 -9.08 19.70 23.55
N ARG A 81 -9.41 20.76 22.81
CA ARG A 81 -10.22 21.87 23.31
C ARG A 81 -11.48 22.01 22.45
N GLY A 82 -12.61 21.69 23.05
CA GLY A 82 -13.93 22.10 22.57
C GLY A 82 -14.62 21.15 21.58
N PRO A 83 -15.91 21.37 21.34
CA PRO A 83 -16.76 20.46 20.58
C PRO A 83 -16.79 20.85 19.10
N ASP A 84 -15.82 20.39 18.31
CA ASP A 84 -15.76 20.47 16.82
C ASP A 84 -14.55 19.64 16.31
N PRO A 85 -14.36 19.47 14.98
CA PRO A 85 -14.64 18.30 14.10
C PRO A 85 -13.88 17.00 14.47
N PRO A 86 -14.02 15.85 13.75
CA PRO A 86 -13.30 14.62 14.12
C PRO A 86 -11.78 14.84 14.18
N PRO A 87 -11.09 14.24 15.17
CA PRO A 87 -9.67 14.46 15.39
C PRO A 87 -8.87 13.99 14.17
N ARG A 88 -8.23 14.95 13.48
CA ARG A 88 -7.30 14.68 12.39
C ARG A 88 -5.94 14.40 13.01
N CYS A 89 -5.46 13.18 12.87
CA CYS A 89 -4.15 12.78 13.39
C CYS A 89 -3.20 12.55 12.21
N SER A 90 -2.04 13.22 12.17
CA SER A 90 -0.99 12.93 11.19
C SER A 90 0.10 12.08 11.81
N VAL A 91 0.51 11.02 11.12
CA VAL A 91 1.55 10.07 11.53
C VAL A 91 2.52 9.88 10.37
N TYR A 92 3.81 9.67 10.66
CA TYR A 92 4.78 9.28 9.66
C TYR A 92 4.97 7.76 9.66
N CYS A 93 4.82 7.12 8.50
CA CYS A 93 4.98 5.70 8.32
C CYS A 93 6.34 5.40 7.63
N PRO A 94 7.16 4.51 8.18
CA PRO A 94 8.42 4.11 7.55
C PRO A 94 8.19 3.25 6.30
N ALA A 95 9.26 2.96 5.56
CA ALA A 95 9.23 1.97 4.48
C ALA A 95 9.08 0.53 5.05
N GLY A 96 8.61 -0.41 4.23
CA GLY A 96 8.42 -1.83 4.58
C GLY A 96 7.23 -2.07 5.51
N CYS A 97 6.16 -1.29 5.36
CA CYS A 97 4.93 -1.44 6.13
C CYS A 97 4.05 -2.63 5.68
N LYS A 98 4.31 -3.21 4.51
CA LYS A 98 3.63 -4.40 3.97
C LYS A 98 3.79 -5.61 4.91
N ASP A 99 5.00 -5.80 5.44
CA ASP A 99 5.38 -6.99 6.22
C ASP A 99 5.22 -6.82 7.74
N ILE A 100 4.65 -5.70 8.21
CA ILE A 100 4.38 -5.49 9.63
C ILE A 100 3.31 -6.47 10.13
N GLU A 101 3.52 -7.02 11.33
CA GLU A 101 2.54 -7.87 12.01
C GLU A 101 1.21 -7.15 12.27
N GLY A 102 0.12 -7.90 12.17
CA GLY A 102 -1.23 -7.40 12.33
C GLY A 102 -1.99 -7.32 11.01
N ASP A 103 -3.31 -7.36 11.15
CA ASP A 103 -4.25 -7.39 10.04
C ASP A 103 -4.81 -5.99 9.76
N ILE A 104 -5.37 -5.86 8.57
CA ILE A 104 -6.17 -4.70 8.17
C ILE A 104 -7.55 -5.20 7.76
N TRP A 105 -8.60 -4.46 8.12
CA TRP A 105 -9.98 -4.83 7.82
C TRP A 105 -10.68 -3.72 7.05
N GLY A 106 -11.25 -4.05 5.88
CA GLY A 106 -11.91 -3.09 4.99
C GLY A 106 -11.08 -2.72 3.77
N ASN A 107 -11.49 -1.65 3.08
CA ASN A 107 -10.91 -1.25 1.80
C ASN A 107 -10.87 0.28 1.65
N ALA A 108 -10.21 0.75 0.59
CA ALA A 108 -10.02 2.18 0.36
C ALA A 108 -11.33 2.96 0.09
N ARG A 109 -12.38 2.28 -0.42
CA ARG A 109 -13.68 2.92 -0.71
C ARG A 109 -14.53 3.10 0.55
N GLN A 110 -14.54 2.09 1.42
CA GLN A 110 -15.36 2.05 2.65
C GLN A 110 -14.61 2.58 3.87
N GLY A 111 -13.28 2.69 3.82
CA GLY A 111 -12.42 2.93 4.96
C GLY A 111 -12.08 1.65 5.72
N TYR A 112 -11.22 1.80 6.72
CA TYR A 112 -10.66 0.69 7.50
C TYR A 112 -11.22 0.67 8.92
N ARG A 113 -11.35 -0.52 9.49
CA ARG A 113 -11.73 -0.68 10.89
C ARG A 113 -10.72 -0.04 11.83
N ASP A 114 -11.18 0.48 12.97
CA ASP A 114 -10.35 1.08 14.02
C ASP A 114 -9.26 0.14 14.61
N THR A 115 -9.43 -1.17 14.49
CA THR A 115 -8.42 -2.16 14.88
C THR A 115 -7.29 -2.36 13.86
N SER A 116 -7.41 -1.81 12.65
CA SER A 116 -6.45 -2.01 11.56
C SER A 116 -5.11 -1.32 11.82
N VAL A 117 -4.01 -1.96 11.40
CA VAL A 117 -2.68 -1.34 11.44
C VAL A 117 -2.63 -0.15 10.48
N LEU A 118 -2.46 1.07 11.00
CA LEU A 118 -2.59 2.32 10.23
C LEU A 118 -1.67 2.40 9.01
N CYS A 119 -0.37 2.15 9.18
CA CYS A 119 0.59 2.28 8.08
C CYS A 119 0.41 1.21 7.01
N LYS A 120 0.09 -0.03 7.42
CA LYS A 120 -0.27 -1.12 6.50
C LYS A 120 -1.56 -0.80 5.74
N ALA A 121 -2.55 -0.21 6.41
CA ALA A 121 -3.79 0.26 5.79
C ALA A 121 -3.54 1.43 4.82
N ALA A 122 -2.56 2.30 5.10
CA ALA A 122 -2.18 3.40 4.22
C ALA A 122 -1.48 2.90 2.94
N VAL A 123 -0.63 1.87 3.03
CA VAL A 123 -0.06 1.18 1.87
C VAL A 123 -1.18 0.49 1.07
N HIS A 124 -2.06 -0.27 1.72
CA HIS A 124 -3.19 -0.91 1.06
C HIS A 124 -4.11 0.11 0.37
N ALA A 125 -4.33 1.27 0.98
CA ALA A 125 -5.11 2.36 0.39
C ALA A 125 -4.43 3.06 -0.80
N GLY A 126 -3.14 2.80 -1.04
CA GLY A 126 -2.36 3.51 -2.07
C GLY A 126 -2.05 4.96 -1.70
N VAL A 127 -2.06 5.30 -0.41
CA VAL A 127 -1.74 6.65 0.08
C VAL A 127 -0.23 6.85 0.16
N ILE A 128 0.50 5.81 0.53
CA ILE A 128 1.96 5.77 0.59
C ILE A 128 2.48 4.54 -0.15
N ALA A 129 3.68 4.65 -0.72
CA ALA A 129 4.38 3.52 -1.28
C ALA A 129 5.11 2.77 -0.17
N ASP A 130 5.08 1.43 -0.22
CA ASP A 130 5.77 0.60 0.77
C ASP A 130 7.29 0.84 0.78
N GLU A 131 7.87 1.09 -0.39
CA GLU A 131 9.31 1.28 -0.59
C GLU A 131 9.86 2.56 0.07
N THR A 132 9.05 3.61 0.17
CA THR A 132 9.50 4.91 0.67
C THR A 132 8.82 5.34 1.96
N GLY A 133 7.68 4.74 2.30
CA GLY A 133 6.82 5.24 3.37
C GLY A 133 6.27 6.64 3.06
N GLY A 134 5.89 7.37 4.11
CA GLY A 134 5.45 8.76 3.99
C GLY A 134 4.55 9.23 5.11
N GLN A 135 4.09 10.48 5.02
CA GLN A 135 3.18 11.08 5.99
C GLN A 135 1.72 10.75 5.66
N VAL A 136 1.02 10.20 6.65
CA VAL A 136 -0.37 9.76 6.57
C VAL A 136 -1.21 10.55 7.57
N SER A 137 -2.28 11.16 7.08
CA SER A 137 -3.30 11.83 7.88
C SER A 137 -4.53 10.94 7.99
N LEU A 138 -5.01 10.72 9.22
CA LEU A 138 -6.18 9.90 9.53
C LEU A 138 -7.39 10.78 9.83
N SER A 139 -8.48 10.58 9.09
CA SER A 139 -9.81 11.08 9.47
C SER A 139 -10.65 9.97 10.08
N GLN A 140 -11.20 10.23 11.26
CA GLN A 140 -12.08 9.28 11.95
C GLN A 140 -13.54 9.55 11.61
N GLU A 141 -14.23 8.51 11.14
CA GLU A 141 -15.65 8.57 10.78
C GLU A 141 -16.46 7.54 11.58
N LYS A 142 -17.79 7.63 11.49
CA LYS A 142 -18.67 6.61 12.06
C LYS A 142 -18.39 5.27 11.39
N GLY A 143 -18.23 4.22 12.20
CA GLY A 143 -18.00 2.89 11.67
C GLY A 143 -19.22 2.35 10.92
N ILE A 144 -18.96 1.40 10.04
CA ILE A 144 -19.98 0.70 9.25
C ILE A 144 -20.21 -0.71 9.78
N THR A 145 -21.28 -1.35 9.32
CA THR A 145 -21.73 -2.67 9.79
C THR A 145 -20.94 -3.83 9.18
N LEU A 146 -20.40 -3.65 7.98
CA LEU A 146 -19.61 -4.64 7.26
C LEU A 146 -18.46 -3.95 6.56
N TYR A 147 -17.25 -4.47 6.78
CA TYR A 147 -16.04 -4.09 6.07
C TYR A 147 -15.71 -5.19 5.08
N GLU A 148 -15.76 -4.90 3.79
CA GLU A 148 -15.43 -5.86 2.75
C GLU A 148 -13.91 -5.95 2.56
N SER A 149 -13.41 -7.17 2.38
CA SER A 149 -12.02 -7.41 2.00
C SER A 149 -11.76 -6.94 0.57
N ALA A 150 -10.53 -6.52 0.29
CA ALA A 150 -10.06 -6.23 -1.06
C ALA A 150 -8.58 -6.64 -1.18
N PHE A 151 -8.13 -6.94 -2.41
CA PHE A 151 -6.72 -7.05 -2.72
C PHE A 151 -6.24 -5.74 -3.35
N ALA A 152 -5.33 -5.05 -2.68
CA ALA A 152 -4.85 -3.76 -3.12
C ALA A 152 -3.36 -3.55 -2.80
N ASN A 153 -2.61 -3.05 -3.78
CA ASN A 153 -1.18 -2.75 -3.63
C ASN A 153 -0.36 -3.93 -3.06
N GLY A 154 -0.73 -5.16 -3.48
CA GLY A 154 -0.11 -6.39 -3.01
C GLY A 154 -0.49 -6.85 -1.60
N LEU A 155 -1.46 -6.20 -0.97
CA LEU A 155 -1.98 -6.56 0.36
C LEU A 155 -3.42 -7.06 0.25
N HIS A 156 -3.73 -8.14 0.97
CA HIS A 156 -5.10 -8.64 1.09
C HIS A 156 -5.67 -8.25 2.45
N SER A 157 -6.71 -7.43 2.46
CA SER A 157 -7.42 -7.10 3.70
C SER A 157 -8.41 -8.19 4.11
N LYS A 158 -8.81 -8.21 5.38
CA LYS A 158 -9.81 -9.13 5.91
C LYS A 158 -11.19 -8.48 5.92
N SER A 159 -12.23 -9.30 5.79
CA SER A 159 -13.59 -8.85 6.07
C SER A 159 -13.80 -8.71 7.58
N GLY A 160 -14.58 -7.71 7.97
CA GLY A 160 -14.80 -7.37 9.37
C GLY A 160 -16.25 -7.01 9.67
N ALA A 161 -16.73 -7.39 10.85
CA ALA A 161 -18.05 -7.01 11.35
C ALA A 161 -18.08 -5.56 11.85
N ALA A 162 -19.26 -5.14 12.31
CA ALA A 162 -19.54 -3.77 12.75
C ALA A 162 -18.48 -3.21 13.70
N ALA A 163 -18.13 -1.93 13.49
CA ALA A 163 -17.24 -1.19 14.37
C ALA A 163 -17.86 0.15 14.73
N THR A 164 -17.48 0.69 15.89
CA THR A 164 -17.97 1.99 16.36
C THR A 164 -17.38 3.13 15.52
N ARG A 165 -16.14 2.97 15.04
CA ARG A 165 -15.42 3.97 14.26
C ARG A 165 -14.67 3.33 13.10
N ARG A 166 -14.43 4.11 12.05
CA ARG A 166 -13.56 3.75 10.94
C ARG A 166 -12.53 4.83 10.69
N GLY A 167 -11.37 4.42 10.18
CA GLY A 167 -10.27 5.28 9.77
C GLY A 167 -10.18 5.38 8.25
N VAL A 168 -10.01 6.59 7.75
CA VAL A 168 -9.71 6.84 6.33
C VAL A 168 -8.32 7.50 6.25
N PRO A 169 -7.28 6.77 5.80
CA PRO A 169 -5.96 7.32 5.54
C PRO A 169 -5.99 8.30 4.35
N SER A 170 -5.23 9.38 4.44
CA SER A 170 -5.07 10.40 3.40
C SER A 170 -3.63 10.92 3.38
N GLY A 171 -3.13 11.36 2.22
CA GLY A 171 -1.76 11.83 2.07
C GLY A 171 -1.61 13.33 2.34
N GLY A 172 -0.48 13.75 2.94
CA GLY A 172 -0.07 15.16 3.05
C GLY A 172 -0.19 15.81 4.45
N GLN A 173 0.44 16.98 4.60
CA GLN A 173 0.35 17.86 5.79
C GLN A 173 -0.96 18.65 5.78
N ALA A 174 -1.75 18.57 6.85
CA ALA A 174 -2.93 19.41 7.04
C ALA A 174 -2.49 20.88 7.23
N PRO A 175 -3.06 21.82 6.45
CA PRO A 175 -4.14 22.61 7.03
C PRO A 175 -5.29 22.90 6.03
N SER A 176 -6.49 23.08 6.58
CA SER A 176 -7.71 23.63 5.93
C SER A 176 -8.16 22.98 4.61
N CYS A 177 -9.14 22.08 4.75
CA CYS A 177 -9.92 21.45 3.67
C CYS A 177 -10.32 22.35 2.50
N PRO A 178 -10.22 21.79 1.28
CA PRO A 178 -11.39 21.36 0.52
C PRO A 178 -11.76 19.90 0.89
N PRO A 179 -12.95 19.40 0.54
CA PRO A 179 -13.36 18.03 0.85
C PRO A 179 -12.29 17.02 0.40
N PRO A 180 -12.24 15.81 1.00
CA PRO A 180 -11.40 14.76 0.45
C PRO A 180 -11.72 14.67 -1.03
N LEU A 181 -10.71 14.91 -1.87
CA LEU A 181 -10.79 14.57 -3.29
C LEU A 181 -11.44 13.20 -3.33
N ALA A 182 -12.60 13.15 -3.98
CA ALA A 182 -13.55 12.07 -3.94
C ALA A 182 -12.81 10.74 -3.77
N ALA A 183 -13.20 9.98 -2.74
CA ALA A 183 -12.93 8.55 -2.67
C ALA A 183 -12.87 8.03 -4.10
N CYS A 184 -11.75 7.42 -4.52
CA CYS A 184 -11.49 6.95 -5.89
C CYS A 184 -12.71 6.17 -6.41
N GLY A 185 -13.68 6.90 -6.94
CA GLY A 185 -15.07 6.45 -6.95
C GLY A 185 -15.49 6.11 -8.35
N ASP A 186 -15.10 6.98 -9.28
CA ASP A 186 -15.46 6.87 -10.67
C ASP A 186 -14.23 6.44 -11.46
N ALA A 187 -14.31 5.24 -12.03
CA ALA A 187 -13.35 4.78 -13.00
C ALA A 187 -13.26 5.82 -14.13
N LEU A 188 -12.04 6.15 -14.57
CA LEU A 188 -11.87 7.06 -15.70
C LEU A 188 -12.51 6.42 -16.94
N GLU A 189 -13.39 7.15 -17.61
CA GLU A 189 -13.91 6.71 -18.90
C GLU A 189 -12.78 6.62 -19.93
N VAL A 190 -12.64 5.42 -20.50
CA VAL A 190 -11.69 5.11 -21.57
C VAL A 190 -12.37 5.36 -22.90
N ALA A 191 -11.78 6.21 -23.73
CA ALA A 191 -12.38 6.60 -25.01
C ALA A 191 -12.23 5.51 -26.08
N ALA A 192 -11.11 4.80 -26.09
CA ALA A 192 -10.88 3.68 -27.00
C ALA A 192 -9.90 2.67 -26.41
N PHE A 193 -10.06 1.42 -26.80
CA PHE A 193 -9.16 0.32 -26.47
C PHE A 193 -8.44 -0.14 -27.73
N ASN A 194 -7.20 -0.58 -27.55
CA ASN A 194 -6.39 -1.17 -28.61
C ASN A 194 -5.54 -2.28 -27.98
N ALA A 195 -5.05 -3.24 -28.74
CA ALA A 195 -4.23 -4.32 -28.19
C ALA A 195 -3.24 -4.83 -29.22
N SER A 196 -2.20 -5.52 -28.74
CA SER A 196 -1.24 -6.19 -29.63
C SER A 196 -1.91 -7.24 -30.51
N SER A 197 -2.87 -7.97 -29.93
CA SER A 197 -3.63 -9.02 -30.56
C SER A 197 -4.86 -9.35 -29.73
N TRP A 198 -5.75 -10.15 -30.31
CA TRP A 198 -6.93 -10.68 -29.63
C TRP A 198 -7.20 -12.12 -30.07
N TRP A 199 -7.68 -12.93 -29.14
CA TRP A 199 -8.02 -14.33 -29.37
C TRP A 199 -9.40 -14.46 -30.01
N GLN A 200 -9.51 -15.41 -30.93
CA GLN A 200 -10.76 -15.82 -31.58
C GLN A 200 -11.00 -17.28 -31.23
N GLU A 201 -12.17 -17.56 -30.68
CA GLU A 201 -12.63 -18.92 -30.44
C GLU A 201 -13.89 -19.21 -31.26
N VAL A 202 -14.07 -20.47 -31.60
CA VAL A 202 -15.32 -20.98 -32.18
C VAL A 202 -15.90 -21.90 -31.13
N ASP A 203 -17.14 -21.65 -30.73
CA ASP A 203 -17.78 -22.48 -29.73
C ASP A 203 -18.31 -23.80 -30.29
N ALA A 204 -18.83 -24.65 -29.40
CA ALA A 204 -19.36 -25.97 -29.77
C ALA A 204 -20.56 -25.90 -30.75
N LEU A 205 -21.17 -24.72 -30.92
CA LEU A 205 -22.28 -24.48 -31.85
C LEU A 205 -21.79 -23.88 -33.19
N GLY A 206 -20.48 -23.70 -33.35
CA GLY A 206 -19.87 -23.10 -34.54
C GLY A 206 -19.94 -21.57 -34.55
N GLN A 207 -20.31 -20.92 -33.45
CA GLN A 207 -20.38 -19.48 -33.36
C GLN A 207 -19.02 -18.89 -32.98
N GLU A 208 -18.56 -17.90 -33.75
CA GLU A 208 -17.33 -17.17 -33.48
C GLU A 208 -17.51 -16.22 -32.29
N ARG A 209 -16.54 -16.23 -31.37
CA ARG A 209 -16.45 -15.28 -30.25
C ARG A 209 -15.07 -14.63 -30.24
N GLY A 210 -15.09 -13.30 -30.20
CA GLY A 210 -13.87 -12.49 -30.18
C GLY A 210 -13.57 -11.94 -28.79
N TRP A 211 -12.34 -12.14 -28.33
CA TRP A 211 -11.78 -11.61 -27.09
C TRP A 211 -11.11 -10.24 -27.34
N ALA A 212 -11.87 -9.34 -27.97
CA ALA A 212 -11.39 -8.05 -28.48
C ALA A 212 -11.07 -7.04 -27.36
N ALA A 213 -10.23 -6.04 -27.67
CA ALA A 213 -9.71 -5.08 -26.69
C ALA A 213 -10.81 -4.24 -26.03
N GLU A 214 -11.88 -3.92 -26.77
CA GLU A 214 -13.02 -3.13 -26.31
C GLU A 214 -13.81 -3.83 -25.20
N ARG A 215 -13.63 -5.15 -25.05
CA ARG A 215 -14.24 -5.96 -23.99
C ARG A 215 -13.41 -5.99 -22.71
N ALA A 216 -12.28 -5.27 -22.65
CA ALA A 216 -11.44 -5.18 -21.45
C ALA A 216 -12.02 -4.26 -20.37
N ALA A 217 -13.01 -3.43 -20.69
CA ALA A 217 -13.63 -2.54 -19.71
C ALA A 217 -14.32 -3.34 -18.60
N LEU A 218 -14.04 -2.98 -17.33
CA LEU A 218 -14.64 -3.61 -16.15
C LEU A 218 -16.17 -3.56 -16.22
N GLY A 219 -16.81 -4.69 -15.90
CA GLY A 219 -18.27 -4.82 -15.92
C GLY A 219 -18.89 -5.04 -17.31
N THR A 220 -18.09 -5.16 -18.38
CA THR A 220 -18.60 -5.51 -19.71
C THR A 220 -19.04 -6.99 -19.73
N PRO A 221 -20.31 -7.31 -20.02
CA PRO A 221 -20.77 -8.69 -20.05
C PRO A 221 -20.14 -9.46 -21.22
N GLY A 222 -19.85 -10.75 -21.03
CA GLY A 222 -19.31 -11.65 -22.07
C GLY A 222 -17.78 -11.83 -22.00
N PRO A 223 -17.11 -12.28 -23.08
CA PRO A 223 -15.68 -12.58 -23.06
C PRO A 223 -14.82 -11.35 -22.76
N SER A 224 -13.84 -11.46 -21.87
CA SER A 224 -12.88 -10.39 -21.61
C SER A 224 -11.90 -10.23 -22.78
N TRP A 225 -11.00 -9.24 -22.72
CA TRP A 225 -9.87 -9.23 -23.65
C TRP A 225 -8.90 -10.37 -23.32
N ALA A 226 -8.41 -11.04 -24.36
CA ALA A 226 -7.32 -12.01 -24.26
C ALA A 226 -6.46 -11.92 -25.51
N ALA A 227 -5.14 -11.87 -25.33
CA ALA A 227 -4.20 -11.92 -26.45
C ALA A 227 -4.21 -13.28 -27.14
N LYS A 228 -3.69 -13.35 -28.36
CA LYS A 228 -3.52 -14.63 -29.07
C LYS A 228 -2.60 -15.57 -28.27
N PRO A 229 -2.91 -16.89 -28.22
CA PRO A 229 -2.01 -17.87 -27.59
C PRO A 229 -0.59 -17.78 -28.16
N GLY A 230 0.41 -17.80 -27.29
CA GLY A 230 1.82 -17.71 -27.68
C GLY A 230 2.33 -16.31 -28.02
N ALA A 231 1.53 -15.25 -27.79
CA ALA A 231 2.02 -13.88 -27.93
C ALA A 231 2.99 -13.53 -26.80
N GLU A 232 4.29 -13.45 -27.12
CA GLU A 232 5.29 -12.87 -26.21
C GLU A 232 5.07 -11.35 -26.11
N ALA A 233 5.11 -10.81 -24.88
CA ALA A 233 4.94 -9.37 -24.62
C ALA A 233 3.63 -8.75 -25.16
N ALA A 234 2.50 -9.43 -24.95
CA ALA A 234 1.19 -8.87 -25.26
C ALA A 234 0.88 -7.62 -24.44
N TRP A 235 0.20 -6.65 -25.06
CA TRP A 235 -0.19 -5.39 -24.42
C TRP A 235 -1.63 -5.02 -24.74
N LEU A 236 -2.27 -4.34 -23.80
CA LEU A 236 -3.57 -3.72 -23.93
C LEU A 236 -3.37 -2.22 -23.75
N GLU A 237 -3.80 -1.43 -24.73
CA GLU A 237 -3.69 0.02 -24.76
C GLU A 237 -5.04 0.68 -24.47
N LEU A 238 -5.00 1.70 -23.63
CA LEU A 238 -6.15 2.51 -23.25
C LEU A 238 -5.90 3.96 -23.70
N ASP A 239 -6.74 4.50 -24.60
CA ASP A 239 -6.79 5.92 -24.93
C ASP A 239 -7.84 6.60 -24.03
N LEU A 240 -7.40 7.53 -23.19
CA LEU A 240 -8.28 8.32 -22.30
C LEU A 240 -8.95 9.50 -23.02
N GLY A 241 -8.68 9.68 -24.31
CA GLY A 241 -9.15 10.75 -25.20
C GLY A 241 -8.42 12.08 -24.98
N THR A 242 -8.24 12.46 -23.72
CA THR A 242 -7.50 13.65 -23.30
C THR A 242 -6.44 13.28 -22.26
N ARG A 243 -5.53 14.20 -21.96
CA ARG A 243 -4.60 14.00 -20.84
C ARG A 243 -5.38 14.00 -19.54
N ARG A 244 -5.25 12.93 -18.76
CA ARG A 244 -5.87 12.78 -17.45
C ARG A 244 -4.81 12.43 -16.39
N ASN A 245 -5.15 12.70 -15.14
CA ASN A 245 -4.34 12.30 -14.00
C ASN A 245 -4.80 10.91 -13.54
N VAL A 246 -3.95 9.91 -13.75
CA VAL A 246 -4.25 8.51 -13.42
C VAL A 246 -3.57 8.15 -12.12
N THR A 247 -4.37 7.79 -11.12
CA THR A 247 -3.90 7.49 -9.76
C THR A 247 -3.74 6.00 -9.48
N GLY A 248 -4.19 5.14 -10.39
CA GLY A 248 -4.07 3.70 -10.26
C GLY A 248 -4.84 2.96 -11.35
N ILE A 249 -4.85 1.64 -11.22
CA ILE A 249 -5.53 0.70 -12.12
C ILE A 249 -6.24 -0.38 -11.30
N VAL A 250 -7.39 -0.84 -11.78
CA VAL A 250 -8.11 -1.99 -11.24
C VAL A 250 -8.13 -3.08 -12.30
N THR A 251 -7.74 -4.29 -11.94
CA THR A 251 -7.68 -5.45 -12.85
C THR A 251 -8.59 -6.58 -12.35
N LYS A 252 -9.23 -7.28 -13.28
CA LYS A 252 -10.08 -8.44 -13.03
C LYS A 252 -9.78 -9.50 -14.10
N GLY A 253 -9.90 -10.77 -13.74
CA GLY A 253 -9.82 -11.86 -14.71
C GLY A 253 -11.08 -12.02 -15.55
N SER A 254 -11.14 -13.12 -16.29
CA SER A 254 -12.27 -13.48 -17.13
C SER A 254 -13.40 -14.11 -16.33
N GLU A 255 -14.65 -13.71 -16.58
CA GLU A 255 -15.81 -14.36 -15.96
C GLU A 255 -16.17 -15.69 -16.64
N MET A 256 -15.64 -15.95 -17.84
CA MET A 256 -15.99 -17.11 -18.66
C MET A 256 -14.98 -18.25 -18.52
N TYR A 257 -13.71 -17.93 -18.30
CA TYR A 257 -12.64 -18.91 -18.11
C TYR A 257 -11.80 -18.51 -16.90
N ASP A 258 -11.20 -19.49 -16.23
CA ASP A 258 -10.29 -19.24 -15.12
C ASP A 258 -8.93 -18.75 -15.65
N CYS A 259 -8.93 -17.53 -16.17
CA CYS A 259 -7.79 -16.86 -16.80
C CYS A 259 -7.67 -15.44 -16.24
N TYR A 260 -6.47 -15.09 -15.80
CA TYR A 260 -6.19 -13.83 -15.15
C TYR A 260 -4.70 -13.49 -15.25
N VAL A 261 -4.38 -12.20 -15.14
CA VAL A 261 -2.99 -11.71 -15.20
C VAL A 261 -2.43 -11.60 -13.79
N THR A 262 -1.36 -12.32 -13.50
CA THR A 262 -0.74 -12.38 -12.16
C THR A 262 0.26 -11.26 -11.89
N SER A 263 0.88 -10.70 -12.93
CA SER A 263 1.78 -9.56 -12.83
C SER A 263 1.83 -8.80 -14.15
N TYR A 264 2.08 -7.49 -14.08
CA TYR A 264 2.17 -6.63 -15.25
C TYR A 264 3.06 -5.41 -14.99
N GLY A 265 3.65 -4.87 -16.06
CA GLY A 265 4.24 -3.54 -16.06
C GLY A 265 3.25 -2.54 -16.63
N VAL A 266 3.44 -1.25 -16.31
CA VAL A 266 2.63 -0.16 -16.88
C VAL A 266 3.55 0.77 -17.65
N SER A 267 3.14 1.17 -18.85
CA SER A 267 3.79 2.19 -19.66
C SER A 267 2.80 3.30 -20.00
N SER A 268 3.31 4.53 -20.10
CA SER A 268 2.50 5.70 -20.41
C SER A 268 3.01 6.43 -21.65
N SER A 269 2.10 7.04 -22.40
CA SER A 269 2.45 7.84 -23.57
C SER A 269 1.54 9.06 -23.72
N ARG A 270 2.13 10.17 -24.19
CA ARG A 270 1.41 11.41 -24.48
C ARG A 270 0.91 11.48 -25.94
N ASP A 271 1.49 10.68 -26.82
CA ASP A 271 1.32 10.73 -28.27
C ASP A 271 0.96 9.37 -28.90
N GLY A 272 0.92 8.30 -28.10
CA GLY A 272 0.65 6.93 -28.55
C GLY A 272 1.84 6.28 -29.28
N ARG A 273 2.98 6.97 -29.39
CA ARG A 273 4.16 6.52 -30.14
C ARG A 273 5.36 6.31 -29.23
N ASN A 274 5.63 7.25 -28.35
CA ASN A 274 6.74 7.19 -27.41
C ASN A 274 6.22 6.73 -26.06
N TRP A 275 6.63 5.51 -25.66
CA TRP A 275 6.20 4.86 -24.43
C TRP A 275 7.27 4.95 -23.36
N ARG A 276 6.85 5.26 -22.14
CA ARG A 276 7.73 5.35 -20.97
C ARG A 276 7.24 4.38 -19.90
N PRO A 277 8.06 3.40 -19.48
CA PRO A 277 7.68 2.50 -18.40
C PRO A 277 7.56 3.27 -17.09
N TYR A 278 6.65 2.82 -16.24
CA TYR A 278 6.45 3.35 -14.90
C TYR A 278 7.50 2.75 -13.94
N ARG A 279 8.17 3.60 -13.15
CA ARG A 279 9.32 3.20 -12.30
C ARG A 279 9.10 3.36 -10.80
N GLY A 280 7.87 3.69 -10.38
CA GLY A 280 7.55 3.92 -8.97
C GLY A 280 8.32 5.07 -8.32
N SER A 281 8.33 5.11 -7.00
CA SER A 281 8.99 6.13 -6.18
C SER A 281 10.50 5.91 -6.02
N GLY A 282 10.99 4.66 -6.14
CA GLY A 282 12.41 4.34 -6.11
C GLY A 282 13.17 4.72 -7.39
N GLY A 283 12.48 4.85 -8.53
CA GLY A 283 12.97 5.46 -9.77
C GLY A 283 14.07 4.72 -10.54
N GLN A 284 14.63 3.64 -9.98
CA GLN A 284 15.76 2.92 -10.57
C GLN A 284 15.35 1.81 -11.54
N GLU A 285 14.20 1.16 -11.30
CA GLU A 285 13.75 -0.01 -12.06
C GLU A 285 12.30 0.14 -12.53
N ASP A 286 11.95 -0.56 -13.60
CA ASP A 286 10.57 -0.61 -14.08
C ASP A 286 9.71 -1.37 -13.06
N LYS A 287 8.62 -0.74 -12.63
CA LYS A 287 7.75 -1.27 -11.57
C LYS A 287 6.89 -2.40 -12.13
N VAL A 288 7.01 -3.56 -11.48
CA VAL A 288 6.10 -4.68 -11.67
C VAL A 288 5.00 -4.60 -10.62
N PHE A 289 3.74 -4.65 -11.07
CA PHE A 289 2.57 -4.69 -10.22
C PHE A 289 2.11 -6.12 -10.01
N GLU A 290 1.73 -6.45 -8.78
CA GLU A 290 1.06 -7.70 -8.45
C GLU A 290 -0.39 -7.63 -8.92
N GLY A 291 -0.78 -8.56 -9.79
CA GLY A 291 -2.12 -8.64 -10.38
C GLY A 291 -3.03 -9.57 -9.60
N ASN A 292 -3.86 -10.30 -10.34
CA ASN A 292 -4.92 -11.14 -9.83
C ASN A 292 -4.40 -12.50 -9.34
N VAL A 293 -5.05 -13.02 -8.30
CA VAL A 293 -4.81 -14.37 -7.75
C VAL A 293 -5.85 -15.39 -8.23
N ASP A 294 -6.99 -14.91 -8.73
CA ASP A 294 -8.10 -15.66 -9.29
C ASP A 294 -8.78 -14.87 -10.42
N SER A 295 -9.76 -15.48 -11.08
CA SER A 295 -10.50 -14.88 -12.18
C SER A 295 -11.63 -13.92 -11.78
N HIS A 296 -12.09 -13.97 -10.52
CA HIS A 296 -13.30 -13.26 -10.07
C HIS A 296 -13.01 -12.01 -9.25
N GLY A 297 -11.94 -12.01 -8.46
CA GLY A 297 -11.54 -10.93 -7.57
C GLY A 297 -10.98 -9.74 -8.33
N GLU A 298 -11.34 -8.54 -7.87
CA GLU A 298 -10.75 -7.29 -8.36
C GLU A 298 -9.50 -6.96 -7.56
N VAL A 299 -8.47 -6.50 -8.27
CA VAL A 299 -7.19 -6.08 -7.69
C VAL A 299 -6.93 -4.64 -8.05
N SER A 300 -6.63 -3.82 -7.05
CA SER A 300 -6.33 -2.39 -7.27
C SER A 300 -4.86 -2.08 -6.98
N ASN A 301 -4.21 -1.35 -7.89
CA ASN A 301 -2.84 -0.89 -7.70
C ASN A 301 -2.77 0.62 -7.92
N ALA A 302 -2.19 1.33 -6.96
CA ALA A 302 -2.01 2.77 -7.00
C ALA A 302 -0.70 3.16 -7.69
N PHE A 303 -0.72 4.28 -8.39
CA PHE A 303 0.46 4.92 -8.96
C PHE A 303 0.93 6.02 -8.03
N ILE A 304 2.09 5.78 -7.42
CA ILE A 304 2.79 6.69 -6.51
C ILE A 304 4.20 6.96 -7.08
N PRO A 305 4.41 8.08 -7.78
CA PRO A 305 3.48 9.20 -8.00
C PRO A 305 2.41 8.93 -9.09
N PRO A 306 1.29 9.68 -9.09
CA PRO A 306 0.28 9.60 -10.15
C PRO A 306 0.84 9.92 -11.54
N ILE A 307 0.24 9.32 -12.58
CA ILE A 307 0.69 9.45 -13.97
C ILE A 307 -0.21 10.42 -14.72
N VAL A 308 0.35 11.52 -15.24
CA VAL A 308 -0.37 12.42 -16.15
C VAL A 308 -0.12 12.01 -17.60
N THR A 309 -1.09 11.35 -18.22
CA THR A 309 -0.97 10.75 -19.55
C THR A 309 -2.27 10.80 -20.34
N ARG A 310 -2.19 10.54 -21.66
CA ARG A 310 -3.37 10.27 -22.49
C ARG A 310 -3.52 8.78 -22.76
N TYR A 311 -2.40 8.09 -22.98
CA TYR A 311 -2.37 6.67 -23.28
C TYR A 311 -1.70 5.88 -22.15
N LEU A 312 -2.24 4.69 -21.88
CA LEU A 312 -1.67 3.68 -20.98
C LEU A 312 -1.56 2.33 -21.68
N ARG A 313 -0.54 1.56 -21.31
CA ARG A 313 -0.31 0.16 -21.68
C ARG A 313 0.16 -0.62 -20.48
#